data_AF-A0A914C836-F1
#
_entry.id   AF-A0A914C836-F1
#
_cell.length_a   1.000
_cell.length_b   1.000
_cell.length_c   1.000
_cell.angle_alpha   90.00
_cell.angle_beta   90.00
_cell.angle_gamma   90.00
#
_symmetry.space_group_name_H-M   'P 1'
#
loop_
_entity.id
_entity.type
_entity.pdbx_description
1 polymer ?
#
loop_
_entity_poly.entity_id
_entity_poly.type
_entity_poly.pdbx_seq_one_letter_code
_entity_poly.pdbx_strand_id
1 'polypeptide(L)'
;MQINSNFYILPQLNGSFHDHLALTLSVFGAQVCMLFSTTYHTFGCCNAKLRNKWLRADVFGISAGLIGMYLSGIYTSFYCFQEILRTYLITLLLILATSIYIPTRDDFFQSKIWGNRIGYLHLSYIGLIAFGLYPTAHWISLHGGFENPHVMNWFPTIVILFALIGLAFLFYATLIPERFFPGYFDLVGSSHHLWHMLILSAMIYWHRSGINMLTFYHSNPQFCIYVQEPQNGRFNISNSSSIL
;
A
#
# COMPACT_ATOMS: atom_id res chain seq x y z
N MET A 1 -4.33 10.25 -12.85
CA MET A 1 -4.61 10.09 -11.41
C MET A 1 -4.25 11.36 -10.64
N GLN A 2 -2.99 11.77 -10.60
CA GLN A 2 -2.53 12.95 -9.83
C GLN A 2 -3.26 14.26 -10.16
N ILE A 3 -3.47 14.56 -11.45
CA ILE A 3 -4.21 15.76 -11.89
C ILE A 3 -5.66 15.69 -11.41
N ASN A 4 -6.35 14.58 -11.65
CA ASN A 4 -7.74 14.40 -11.23
C ASN A 4 -7.92 14.60 -9.72
N SER A 5 -7.04 13.99 -8.91
CA SER A 5 -7.10 14.09 -7.46
C SER A 5 -6.83 15.50 -6.95
N ASN A 6 -5.76 16.15 -7.44
CA ASN A 6 -5.33 17.46 -6.93
C ASN A 6 -6.11 18.65 -7.51
N PHE A 7 -6.63 18.58 -8.73
CA PHE A 7 -7.27 19.73 -9.37
C PHE A 7 -8.80 19.62 -9.46
N TYR A 8 -9.36 18.41 -9.30
CA TYR A 8 -10.80 18.21 -9.40
C TYR A 8 -11.41 17.72 -8.09
N ILE A 9 -10.89 16.64 -7.50
CA ILE A 9 -11.51 16.04 -6.30
C ILE A 9 -11.20 16.83 -5.03
N LEU A 10 -9.93 17.02 -4.68
CA LEU A 10 -9.57 17.68 -3.41
C LEU A 10 -10.07 19.12 -3.31
N PRO A 11 -10.00 19.97 -4.35
CA PRO A 11 -10.54 21.33 -4.26
C PRO A 11 -12.06 21.37 -4.04
N GLN A 12 -12.82 20.42 -4.61
CA GLN A 12 -14.26 20.30 -4.37
C GLN A 12 -14.59 19.94 -2.92
N LEU A 13 -13.67 19.25 -2.23
CA LEU A 13 -13.80 18.84 -0.84
C LEU A 13 -13.23 19.87 0.14
N ASN A 14 -12.74 21.03 -0.33
CA ASN A 14 -11.93 21.96 0.47
C ASN A 14 -10.73 21.25 1.14
N GLY A 15 -10.10 20.35 0.41
CA GLY A 15 -8.95 19.55 0.87
C GLY A 15 -7.81 20.44 1.38
N SER A 16 -7.21 20.00 2.48
CA SER A 16 -6.07 20.68 3.11
C SER A 16 -4.79 20.50 2.28
N PHE A 17 -3.78 21.33 2.54
CA PHE A 17 -2.45 21.15 1.95
C PHE A 17 -1.87 19.75 2.23
N HIS A 18 -2.13 19.19 3.42
CA HIS A 18 -1.67 17.84 3.78
C HIS A 18 -2.32 16.75 2.92
N ASP A 19 -3.59 16.92 2.54
CA ASP A 19 -4.30 16.01 1.63
C ASP A 19 -3.63 15.97 0.25
N HIS A 20 -3.32 17.16 -0.29
CA HIS A 20 -2.61 17.30 -1.55
C HIS A 20 -1.22 16.67 -1.48
N LEU A 21 -0.47 16.94 -0.42
CA LEU A 21 0.88 16.43 -0.24
C LEU A 21 0.91 14.91 -0.14
N ALA A 22 0.08 14.32 0.72
CA ALA A 22 0.05 12.87 0.94
C ALA A 22 -0.30 12.09 -0.34
N LEU A 23 -1.34 12.52 -1.06
CA LEU A 23 -1.74 11.86 -2.32
C LEU A 23 -0.71 12.07 -3.44
N THR A 24 -0.11 13.27 -3.53
CA THR A 24 0.92 13.56 -4.54
C THR A 24 2.16 12.72 -4.32
N LEU A 25 2.67 12.65 -3.08
CA LEU A 25 3.84 11.82 -2.75
C LEU A 25 3.56 10.33 -2.95
N SER A 26 2.35 9.87 -2.62
CA SER A 26 1.94 8.48 -2.85
C SER A 26 1.98 8.10 -4.33
N VAL A 27 1.35 8.91 -5.19
CA VAL A 27 1.34 8.67 -6.64
C VAL A 27 2.73 8.83 -7.24
N PHE A 28 3.52 9.79 -6.75
CA PHE A 28 4.90 9.97 -7.18
C PHE A 28 5.75 8.73 -6.89
N GLY A 29 5.62 8.12 -5.70
CA GLY A 29 6.29 6.86 -5.37
C GLY A 29 5.93 5.73 -6.35
N ALA A 30 4.65 5.60 -6.71
CA ALA A 30 4.19 4.64 -7.71
C ALA A 30 4.76 4.92 -9.11
N GLN A 31 4.84 6.19 -9.53
CA GLN A 31 5.45 6.59 -10.81
C GLN A 31 6.94 6.25 -10.88
N VAL A 32 7.69 6.56 -9.80
CA VAL A 32 9.12 6.22 -9.71
C VAL A 32 9.33 4.71 -9.81
N CYS A 33 8.51 3.92 -9.11
CA CYS A 33 8.53 2.46 -9.20
C CYS A 33 8.39 1.98 -10.66
N MET A 34 7.34 2.43 -11.34
CA MET A 34 7.05 1.99 -12.71
C MET A 34 8.09 2.48 -13.72
N LEU A 35 8.62 3.69 -13.53
CA LEU A 35 9.63 4.28 -14.39
C LEU A 35 10.95 3.50 -14.32
N PHE A 36 11.44 3.21 -13.11
CA PHE A 36 12.67 2.42 -12.96
C PHE A 36 12.51 1.00 -13.48
N SER A 37 11.35 0.40 -13.29
CA SER A 37 11.05 -0.92 -13.85
C SER A 37 11.06 -0.92 -15.38
N THR A 38 10.40 0.05 -15.99
CA THR A 38 10.39 0.22 -17.45
C THR A 38 11.82 0.44 -17.99
N THR A 39 12.60 1.25 -17.29
CA THR A 39 13.99 1.55 -17.67
C THR A 39 14.86 0.29 -17.59
N TYR A 40 14.72 -0.53 -16.55
CA TYR A 40 15.42 -1.81 -16.45
C TYR A 40 15.07 -2.76 -17.59
N HIS A 41 13.79 -2.93 -17.89
CA HIS A 41 13.34 -3.84 -18.94
C HIS A 41 13.68 -3.35 -20.36
N THR A 42 13.79 -2.03 -20.55
CA THR A 42 14.16 -1.43 -21.85
C THR A 42 15.67 -1.49 -22.11
N PHE A 43 16.48 -1.13 -21.11
CA PHE A 43 17.94 -0.99 -21.29
C PHE A 43 18.76 -2.16 -20.73
N GLY A 44 18.12 -3.18 -20.17
CA GLY A 44 18.78 -4.33 -19.55
C GLY A 44 19.52 -5.24 -20.51
N CYS A 45 19.28 -5.15 -21.82
CA CYS A 45 19.94 -5.96 -22.84
C CYS A 45 21.31 -5.42 -23.29
N CYS A 46 21.63 -4.15 -23.01
CA CYS A 46 22.81 -3.51 -23.59
C CYS A 46 24.14 -4.06 -23.07
N ASN A 47 24.27 -4.28 -21.75
CA ASN A 47 25.48 -4.82 -21.12
C ASN A 47 25.19 -5.32 -19.70
N ALA A 48 25.91 -6.35 -19.25
CA ALA A 48 25.75 -6.95 -17.93
C ALA A 48 25.94 -5.95 -16.77
N LYS A 49 26.94 -5.05 -16.87
CA LYS A 49 27.17 -4.00 -15.84
C LYS A 49 25.97 -3.05 -15.75
N LEU A 50 25.44 -2.62 -16.89
CA LEU A 50 24.31 -1.69 -16.96
C LEU A 50 23.01 -2.37 -16.49
N ARG A 51 22.81 -3.64 -16.87
CA ARG A 51 21.70 -4.47 -16.40
C ARG A 51 21.68 -4.58 -14.87
N ASN A 52 22.82 -4.85 -14.24
CA ASN A 52 22.88 -4.92 -12.77
C ASN A 52 22.60 -3.57 -12.10
N LYS A 53 23.08 -2.47 -12.68
CA LYS A 53 22.78 -1.12 -12.19
C LYS A 53 21.28 -0.82 -12.26
N TRP A 54 20.65 -1.09 -13.40
CA TRP A 54 19.22 -0.85 -13.56
C TRP A 54 18.37 -1.82 -12.74
N LEU A 55 18.80 -3.06 -12.51
CA LEU A 55 18.10 -3.99 -11.63
C LEU A 55 18.07 -3.45 -10.19
N ARG A 56 19.17 -2.87 -9.70
CA ARG A 56 19.17 -2.20 -8.38
C ARG A 56 18.23 -1.01 -8.36
N ALA A 57 18.17 -0.23 -9.43
CA ALA A 57 17.24 0.90 -9.55
C ALA A 57 15.77 0.45 -9.58
N ASP A 58 15.46 -0.65 -10.27
CA ASP A 58 14.12 -1.26 -10.28
C ASP A 58 13.70 -1.71 -8.88
N VAL A 59 14.59 -2.41 -8.16
CA VAL A 59 14.36 -2.80 -6.76
C VAL A 59 14.20 -1.58 -5.84
N PHE A 60 15.02 -0.54 -6.02
CA PHE A 60 14.83 0.73 -5.31
C PHE A 60 13.48 1.39 -5.64
N GLY A 61 13.02 1.26 -6.89
CA GLY A 61 11.68 1.65 -7.32
C GLY A 61 10.58 0.96 -6.54
N ILE A 62 10.72 -0.35 -6.27
CA ILE A 62 9.77 -1.11 -5.41
C ILE A 62 9.68 -0.47 -4.02
N SER A 63 10.81 -0.05 -3.43
CA SER A 63 10.80 0.68 -2.15
C SER A 63 9.98 1.96 -2.25
N ALA A 64 10.23 2.80 -3.26
CA ALA A 64 9.48 4.05 -3.46
C ALA A 64 7.97 3.82 -3.62
N GLY A 65 7.57 2.79 -4.38
CA GLY A 65 6.17 2.38 -4.51
C GLY A 65 5.57 1.95 -3.18
N LEU A 66 6.28 1.10 -2.42
CA LEU A 66 5.85 0.62 -1.10
C LEU A 66 5.62 1.78 -0.12
N ILE A 67 6.56 2.71 -0.05
CA ILE A 67 6.47 3.90 0.82
C ILE A 67 5.27 4.76 0.40
N GLY A 68 5.06 4.96 -0.90
CA GLY A 68 3.91 5.69 -1.41
C GLY A 68 2.57 5.05 -1.00
N MET A 69 2.47 3.72 -1.09
CA MET A 69 1.28 2.98 -0.67
C MET A 69 1.05 3.07 0.84
N TYR A 70 2.10 2.92 1.65
CA TYR A 70 2.02 3.10 3.10
C TYR A 70 1.60 4.52 3.49
N LEU A 71 2.16 5.55 2.83
CA LEU A 71 1.82 6.94 3.11
C LEU A 71 0.34 7.19 2.92
N SER A 72 -0.22 6.83 1.76
CA SER A 72 -1.66 7.02 1.49
C SER A 72 -2.52 6.18 2.45
N GLY A 73 -2.11 4.95 2.75
CA GLY A 73 -2.81 4.07 3.67
C GLY A 73 -2.88 4.63 5.08
N ILE A 74 -1.72 4.91 5.68
CA ILE A 74 -1.61 5.45 7.04
C ILE A 74 -2.33 6.80 7.13
N TYR A 75 -2.11 7.69 6.16
CA TYR A 75 -2.71 9.02 6.14
C TYR A 75 -4.24 8.95 6.14
N THR A 76 -4.81 8.11 5.28
CA THR A 76 -6.26 7.98 5.19
C THR A 76 -6.84 7.19 6.37
N SER A 77 -6.25 6.07 6.78
CA SER A 77 -6.75 5.24 7.89
C SER A 77 -6.77 5.98 9.22
N PHE A 78 -5.74 6.78 9.52
CA PHE A 78 -5.63 7.50 10.79
C PHE A 78 -5.96 8.99 10.67
N TYR A 79 -6.71 9.38 9.62
CA TYR A 79 -7.09 10.77 9.38
C TYR A 79 -7.81 11.41 10.59
N CYS A 80 -8.70 10.65 11.23
CA CYS A 80 -9.40 11.10 12.44
C CYS A 80 -8.55 10.98 13.72
N PHE A 81 -7.32 10.48 13.70
CA PHE A 81 -6.51 10.22 14.90
C PHE A 81 -5.10 10.82 14.75
N GLN A 82 -4.98 12.14 14.90
CA GLN A 82 -3.77 12.90 14.56
C GLN A 82 -2.50 12.47 15.31
N GLU A 83 -2.60 12.18 16.61
CA GLU A 83 -1.45 11.70 17.40
C GLU A 83 -0.96 10.32 16.93
N ILE A 84 -1.89 9.40 16.66
CA ILE A 84 -1.58 8.05 16.17
C ILE A 84 -1.02 8.11 14.75
N LEU A 85 -1.61 8.96 13.89
CA LEU A 85 -1.11 9.25 12.55
C LEU A 85 0.35 9.71 12.60
N ARG A 86 0.67 10.66 13.48
CA ARG A 86 2.05 11.16 13.64
C ARG A 86 3.01 10.04 14.04
N THR A 87 2.64 9.18 14.97
CA THR A 87 3.47 8.01 15.35
C THR A 87 3.73 7.09 14.16
N TYR A 88 2.70 6.74 13.39
CA TYR A 88 2.88 5.88 12.22
C TYR A 88 3.65 6.53 11.07
N LEU A 89 3.56 7.86 10.89
CA LEU A 89 4.39 8.58 9.94
C LEU A 89 5.87 8.56 10.34
N ILE A 90 6.19 8.61 11.64
CA ILE A 90 7.57 8.42 12.12
C ILE A 90 8.03 6.98 11.86
N THR A 91 7.18 5.98 12.13
CA THR A 91 7.50 4.58 11.79
C THR A 91 7.72 4.39 10.28
N LEU A 92 6.97 5.10 9.45
CA LEU A 92 7.14 5.09 8.00
C LEU A 92 8.52 5.62 7.57
N LEU A 93 9.10 6.58 8.28
CA LEU A 93 10.48 7.03 8.02
C LEU A 93 11.51 5.91 8.27
N LEU A 94 11.29 5.06 9.28
CA LEU A 94 12.14 3.90 9.54
C LEU A 94 11.98 2.83 8.44
N ILE A 95 10.75 2.58 7.99
CA ILE A 95 10.46 1.69 6.85
C ILE A 95 11.11 2.22 5.56
N LEU A 96 11.07 3.53 5.34
CA LEU A 96 11.75 4.21 4.24
C LEU A 96 13.26 3.99 4.32
N ALA A 97 13.88 4.26 5.47
CA ALA A 97 15.32 4.09 5.65
C ALA A 97 15.76 2.64 5.40
N THR A 98 15.04 1.67 5.97
CA THR A 98 15.34 0.25 5.81
C THR A 98 15.13 -0.23 4.37
N SER A 99 14.02 0.13 3.74
CA SER A 99 13.71 -0.26 2.35
C SER A 99 14.67 0.34 1.31
N ILE A 100 15.27 1.51 1.59
CA ILE A 100 16.34 2.09 0.76
C ILE A 100 17.68 1.39 1.04
N TYR A 101 17.97 1.08 2.30
CA TYR A 101 19.24 0.48 2.68
C TYR A 101 19.42 -0.95 2.17
N ILE A 102 18.39 -1.81 2.29
CA ILE A 102 18.50 -3.24 1.95
C ILE A 102 19.02 -3.49 0.52
N PRO A 103 18.51 -2.83 -0.54
CA PRO A 103 19.00 -3.04 -1.91
C PRO A 103 20.45 -2.60 -2.15
N THR A 104 21.04 -1.79 -1.26
CA THR A 104 22.44 -1.36 -1.37
C THR A 104 23.42 -2.42 -0.91
N ARG A 105 22.96 -3.39 -0.10
CA ARG A 105 23.78 -4.47 0.46
C ARG A 105 23.86 -5.64 -0.52
N ASP A 106 25.05 -5.90 -1.02
CA ASP A 106 25.31 -7.00 -1.96
C ASP A 106 24.94 -8.37 -1.38
N ASP A 107 25.18 -8.58 -0.08
CA ASP A 107 24.84 -9.84 0.62
C ASP A 107 23.34 -10.15 0.55
N PHE A 108 22.48 -9.14 0.75
CA PHE A 108 21.04 -9.30 0.70
C PHE A 108 20.54 -9.44 -0.74
N PHE A 109 21.15 -8.68 -1.65
CA PHE A 109 20.75 -8.62 -3.05
C PHE A 109 21.10 -9.89 -3.83
N GLN A 110 22.24 -10.52 -3.52
CA GLN A 110 22.76 -11.68 -4.27
C GLN A 110 22.43 -13.02 -3.62
N SER A 111 22.10 -13.04 -2.32
CA SER A 111 21.80 -14.29 -1.62
C SER A 111 20.48 -14.91 -2.08
N LYS A 112 20.51 -16.22 -2.34
CA LYS A 112 19.35 -17.03 -2.74
C LYS A 112 19.15 -18.15 -1.72
N ILE A 113 17.91 -18.33 -1.27
CA ILE A 113 17.57 -19.28 -0.20
C ILE A 113 16.64 -20.37 -0.75
N TRP A 114 15.53 -19.98 -1.38
CA TRP A 114 14.52 -20.92 -1.88
C TRP A 114 14.45 -20.90 -3.41
N GLY A 115 14.97 -21.96 -4.03
CA GLY A 115 15.15 -22.03 -5.48
C GLY A 115 16.10 -20.96 -6.01
N ASN A 116 16.05 -20.71 -7.32
CA ASN A 116 16.95 -19.75 -7.98
C ASN A 116 16.48 -18.28 -7.90
N ARG A 117 15.33 -17.95 -7.27
CA ARG A 117 14.72 -16.60 -7.27
C ARG A 117 14.48 -15.95 -5.91
N ILE A 118 14.12 -16.68 -4.86
CA ILE A 118 13.74 -16.07 -3.56
C ILE A 118 14.96 -15.98 -2.65
N GLY A 119 15.32 -14.75 -2.25
CA GLY A 119 16.46 -14.45 -1.39
C GLY A 119 16.10 -13.67 -0.13
N TYR A 120 17.13 -13.24 0.62
CA TYR A 120 16.94 -12.36 1.80
C TYR A 120 16.29 -11.03 1.43
N LEU A 121 16.56 -10.50 0.23
CA LEU A 121 15.88 -9.32 -0.31
C LEU A 121 14.35 -9.50 -0.28
N HIS A 122 13.85 -10.58 -0.90
CA HIS A 122 12.41 -10.86 -0.97
C HIS A 122 11.80 -11.09 0.41
N LEU A 123 12.48 -11.84 1.29
CA LEU A 123 12.02 -12.03 2.67
C LEU A 123 11.90 -10.71 3.42
N SER A 124 12.84 -9.80 3.20
CA SER A 124 12.82 -8.47 3.82
C SER A 124 11.62 -7.66 3.32
N TYR A 125 11.34 -7.64 2.01
CA TYR A 125 10.14 -6.96 1.48
C TYR A 125 8.84 -7.62 1.93
N ILE A 126 8.77 -8.96 2.02
CA ILE A 126 7.61 -9.67 2.58
C ILE A 126 7.38 -9.20 4.02
N GLY A 127 8.43 -9.13 4.84
CA GLY A 127 8.33 -8.63 6.21
C GLY A 127 7.87 -7.17 6.27
N LEU A 128 8.43 -6.30 5.43
CA LEU A 128 8.03 -4.89 5.34
C LEU A 128 6.59 -4.72 4.88
N ILE A 129 6.07 -5.57 3.98
CA ILE A 129 4.66 -5.55 3.55
C ILE A 129 3.76 -6.13 4.66
N ALA A 130 4.17 -7.22 5.30
CA ALA A 130 3.44 -7.86 6.39
C ALA A 130 3.29 -6.95 7.61
N PHE A 131 4.23 -6.02 7.84
CA PHE A 131 4.09 -4.98 8.85
C PHE A 131 2.75 -4.22 8.72
N GLY A 132 2.20 -4.06 7.51
CA GLY A 132 0.93 -3.38 7.26
C GLY A 132 -0.30 -4.04 7.90
N LEU A 133 -0.18 -5.31 8.32
CA LEU A 133 -1.21 -5.97 9.13
C LEU A 133 -1.34 -5.34 10.52
N TYR A 134 -0.25 -4.83 11.10
CA TYR A 134 -0.27 -4.18 12.41
C TYR A 134 -1.09 -2.87 12.44
N PRO A 135 -0.83 -1.85 11.60
CA PRO A 135 -1.68 -0.67 11.54
C PRO A 135 -3.12 -1.00 11.11
N THR A 136 -3.33 -2.03 10.29
CA THR A 136 -4.68 -2.50 9.95
C THR A 136 -5.43 -2.99 11.19
N ALA A 137 -4.81 -3.87 11.98
CA ALA A 137 -5.40 -4.39 13.22
C ALA A 137 -5.66 -3.25 14.24
N HIS A 138 -4.70 -2.32 14.37
CA HIS A 138 -4.86 -1.16 15.25
C HIS A 138 -6.01 -0.26 14.78
N TRP A 139 -6.11 0.03 13.48
CA TRP A 139 -7.22 0.79 12.90
C TRP A 139 -8.58 0.14 13.19
N ILE A 140 -8.70 -1.18 13.00
CA ILE A 140 -9.93 -1.93 13.34
C ILE A 140 -10.27 -1.76 14.81
N SER A 141 -9.29 -1.88 15.70
CA SER A 141 -9.50 -1.76 17.16
C SER A 141 -9.96 -0.34 17.57
N LEU A 142 -9.40 0.70 16.95
CA LEU A 142 -9.77 2.09 17.22
C LEU A 142 -11.21 2.40 16.83
N HIS A 143 -11.73 1.73 15.81
CA HIS A 143 -13.12 1.88 15.39
C HIS A 143 -14.08 0.92 16.12
N GLY A 144 -13.63 0.19 17.15
CA GLY A 144 -14.50 -0.70 17.94
C GLY A 144 -14.73 -2.09 17.33
N GLY A 145 -13.90 -2.51 16.36
CA GLY A 145 -13.92 -3.85 15.81
C GLY A 145 -14.82 -4.04 14.58
N PHE A 146 -15.04 -5.30 14.19
CA PHE A 146 -15.78 -5.67 12.97
C PHE A 146 -17.30 -5.47 13.08
N GLU A 147 -17.83 -5.17 14.26
CA GLU A 147 -19.25 -4.81 14.42
C GLU A 147 -19.52 -3.39 13.91
N ASN A 148 -18.49 -2.56 13.77
CA ASN A 148 -18.63 -1.20 13.27
C ASN A 148 -18.90 -1.20 11.74
N PRO A 149 -19.99 -0.57 11.26
CA PRO A 149 -20.30 -0.48 9.83
C PRO A 149 -19.19 0.19 9.00
N HIS A 150 -18.47 1.16 9.56
CA HIS A 150 -17.34 1.81 8.90
C HIS A 150 -16.22 0.80 8.61
N VAL A 151 -15.88 -0.04 9.60
CA VAL A 151 -14.87 -1.10 9.43
C VAL A 151 -15.32 -2.09 8.37
N MET A 152 -16.57 -2.57 8.44
CA MET A 152 -17.09 -3.55 7.48
C MET A 152 -17.16 -3.02 6.05
N ASN A 153 -17.37 -1.71 5.87
CA ASN A 153 -17.38 -1.09 4.54
C ASN A 153 -15.97 -0.97 3.93
N TRP A 154 -14.97 -0.60 4.73
CA TRP A 154 -13.62 -0.31 4.22
C TRP A 154 -12.64 -1.48 4.32
N PHE A 155 -12.82 -2.40 5.27
CA PHE A 155 -11.95 -3.58 5.44
C PHE A 155 -11.80 -4.45 4.18
N PRO A 156 -12.86 -4.70 3.37
CA PRO A 156 -12.71 -5.45 2.12
C PRO A 156 -11.70 -4.82 1.16
N THR A 157 -11.53 -3.49 1.19
CA THR A 157 -10.52 -2.79 0.39
C THR A 157 -9.11 -3.26 0.75
N ILE A 158 -8.83 -3.38 2.04
CA ILE A 158 -7.53 -3.84 2.54
C ILE A 158 -7.32 -5.31 2.13
N VAL A 159 -8.35 -6.15 2.27
CA VAL A 159 -8.29 -7.56 1.86
C VAL A 159 -7.98 -7.69 0.36
N ILE A 160 -8.68 -6.92 -0.49
CA ILE A 160 -8.44 -6.90 -1.93
C ILE A 160 -7.02 -6.44 -2.25
N LEU A 161 -6.51 -5.41 -1.57
CA LEU A 161 -5.14 -4.94 -1.74
C LEU A 161 -4.12 -6.06 -1.46
N PHE A 162 -4.22 -6.69 -0.28
CA PHE A 162 -3.31 -7.77 0.11
C PHE A 162 -3.45 -8.99 -0.80
N ALA A 163 -4.66 -9.29 -1.28
CA ALA A 163 -4.89 -10.35 -2.26
C ALA A 163 -4.21 -10.05 -3.60
N LEU A 164 -4.31 -8.82 -4.12
CA LEU A 164 -3.64 -8.42 -5.37
C LEU A 164 -2.11 -8.51 -5.24
N ILE A 165 -1.54 -8.00 -4.16
CA ILE A 165 -0.09 -8.04 -3.90
C ILE A 165 0.38 -9.49 -3.71
N GLY A 166 -0.35 -10.27 -2.91
CA GLY A 166 -0.04 -11.67 -2.65
C GLY A 166 -0.13 -12.53 -3.91
N LEU A 167 -1.16 -12.32 -4.73
CA LEU A 167 -1.33 -13.01 -6.01
C LEU A 167 -0.23 -12.61 -7.01
N ALA A 168 0.15 -11.33 -7.06
CA ALA A 168 1.29 -10.90 -7.86
C ALA A 168 2.54 -11.69 -7.46
N PHE A 169 2.85 -11.69 -6.16
CA PHE A 169 4.02 -12.38 -5.63
C PHE A 169 4.00 -13.88 -5.91
N LEU A 170 2.82 -14.50 -5.84
CA LEU A 170 2.63 -15.91 -6.22
C LEU A 170 3.07 -16.15 -7.66
N PHE A 171 2.61 -15.36 -8.63
CA PHE A 171 3.03 -15.51 -10.03
C PHE A 171 4.55 -15.32 -10.20
N TYR A 172 5.09 -14.25 -9.59
CA TYR A 172 6.53 -13.97 -9.64
C TYR A 172 7.39 -15.12 -9.08
N ALA A 173 6.98 -15.69 -7.94
CA ALA A 173 7.69 -16.74 -7.24
C ALA A 173 7.56 -18.11 -7.92
N THR A 174 6.36 -18.43 -8.43
CA THR A 174 6.06 -19.78 -8.95
C THR A 174 6.40 -19.98 -10.43
N LEU A 175 6.60 -18.89 -11.19
CA LEU A 175 6.81 -18.91 -12.65
C LEU A 175 5.62 -19.48 -13.43
N ILE A 176 4.41 -19.43 -12.86
CA ILE A 176 3.20 -19.86 -13.57
C ILE A 176 2.72 -18.69 -14.45
N PRO A 177 2.32 -18.93 -15.71
CA PRO A 177 2.11 -20.23 -16.36
C PRO A 177 3.30 -20.81 -17.14
N GLU A 178 4.38 -20.04 -17.38
CA GLU A 178 5.51 -20.46 -18.23
C GLU A 178 6.24 -21.71 -17.72
N ARG A 179 6.17 -21.98 -16.42
CA ARG A 179 6.68 -23.22 -15.81
C ARG A 179 6.00 -24.47 -16.34
N PHE A 180 4.70 -24.39 -16.66
CA PHE A 180 3.92 -25.53 -17.14
C PHE A 180 3.91 -25.63 -18.67
N PHE A 181 4.01 -24.50 -19.36
CA PHE A 181 4.01 -24.45 -20.83
C PHE A 181 5.20 -23.63 -21.36
N PRO A 182 6.41 -24.21 -21.33
CA PRO A 182 7.61 -23.55 -21.87
C PRO A 182 7.42 -23.19 -23.35
N GLY A 183 7.82 -21.98 -23.76
CA GLY A 183 7.72 -21.51 -25.16
C GLY A 183 6.40 -20.85 -25.54
N TYR A 184 5.30 -21.07 -24.78
CA TYR A 184 3.99 -20.49 -25.10
C TYR A 184 3.84 -19.04 -24.60
N PHE A 185 4.54 -18.69 -23.52
CA PHE A 185 4.40 -17.41 -22.83
C PHE A 185 5.63 -16.51 -22.95
N ASP A 186 6.47 -16.75 -23.96
CA ASP A 186 7.75 -16.04 -24.14
C ASP A 186 7.55 -14.56 -24.50
N LEU A 187 6.46 -14.22 -25.20
CA LEU A 187 6.14 -12.85 -25.63
C LEU A 187 5.07 -12.16 -24.79
N VAL A 188 4.00 -12.87 -24.42
CA VAL A 188 2.84 -12.31 -23.72
C VAL A 188 2.35 -13.29 -22.67
N GLY A 189 1.90 -12.78 -21.51
CA GLY A 189 1.26 -13.60 -20.48
C GLY A 189 2.19 -14.39 -19.56
N SER A 190 3.51 -14.15 -19.63
CA SER A 190 4.46 -14.64 -18.63
C SER A 190 4.11 -14.19 -17.21
N SER A 191 4.59 -14.92 -16.20
CA SER A 191 4.35 -14.59 -14.80
C SER A 191 4.86 -13.19 -14.43
N HIS A 192 5.94 -12.74 -15.07
CA HIS A 192 6.50 -11.40 -14.86
C HIS A 192 5.61 -10.30 -15.44
N HIS A 193 4.93 -10.56 -16.57
CA HIS A 193 3.88 -9.65 -17.06
C HIS A 193 2.70 -9.59 -16.08
N LEU A 194 2.25 -10.74 -15.57
CA LEU A 194 1.15 -10.80 -14.61
C LEU A 194 1.50 -10.09 -13.29
N TRP A 195 2.74 -10.23 -12.82
CA TRP A 195 3.28 -9.49 -11.68
C TRP A 195 3.11 -7.98 -11.86
N HIS A 196 3.60 -7.42 -12.97
CA HIS A 196 3.49 -5.98 -13.22
C HIS A 196 2.04 -5.51 -13.34
N MET A 197 1.20 -6.26 -14.05
CA MET A 197 -0.22 -5.92 -14.20
C MET A 197 -0.96 -5.90 -12.85
N LEU A 198 -0.70 -6.88 -11.99
CA LEU A 198 -1.32 -6.95 -10.66
C LEU A 198 -0.81 -5.87 -9.71
N ILE A 199 0.50 -5.59 -9.68
CA ILE A 199 1.07 -4.51 -8.87
C ILE A 199 0.55 -3.14 -9.32
N LEU A 200 0.49 -2.88 -10.62
CA LEU A 200 -0.11 -1.65 -11.16
C LEU A 200 -1.59 -1.54 -10.77
N SER A 201 -2.35 -2.63 -10.90
CA SER A 201 -3.76 -2.67 -10.51
C SER A 201 -3.93 -2.40 -9.01
N ALA A 202 -3.06 -2.97 -8.17
CA ALA A 202 -3.04 -2.74 -6.73
C ALA A 202 -2.77 -1.26 -6.39
N MET A 203 -1.79 -0.63 -7.04
CA MET A 203 -1.50 0.80 -6.84
C MET A 203 -2.66 1.70 -7.26
N ILE A 204 -3.28 1.42 -8.41
CA ILE A 204 -4.46 2.18 -8.89
C ILE A 204 -5.64 2.00 -7.95
N TYR A 205 -5.92 0.75 -7.56
CA TYR A 205 -7.02 0.41 -6.66
C TYR A 205 -6.84 1.08 -5.30
N TRP A 206 -5.63 1.02 -4.74
CA TRP A 206 -5.31 1.63 -3.46
C TRP A 206 -5.46 3.15 -3.49
N HIS A 207 -4.94 3.81 -4.52
CA HIS A 207 -5.09 5.25 -4.71
C HIS A 207 -6.57 5.68 -4.78
N ARG A 208 -7.38 4.96 -5.57
CA ARG A 208 -8.82 5.23 -5.68
C ARG A 208 -9.52 5.04 -4.34
N SER A 209 -9.19 3.98 -3.63
CA SER A 209 -9.82 3.66 -2.35
C SER A 209 -9.46 4.65 -1.26
N GLY A 210 -8.19 5.09 -1.21
CA GLY A 210 -7.74 6.14 -0.31
C GLY A 210 -8.46 7.46 -0.56
N ILE A 211 -8.67 7.84 -1.84
CA ILE A 211 -9.48 9.01 -2.19
C ILE A 211 -10.91 8.85 -1.74
N ASN A 212 -11.55 7.71 -2.02
CA ASN A 212 -12.93 7.49 -1.62
C ASN A 212 -13.10 7.58 -0.09
N MET A 213 -12.15 7.04 0.67
CA MET A 213 -12.18 7.12 2.14
C MET A 213 -11.95 8.55 2.64
N LEU A 214 -11.03 9.28 2.00
CA LEU A 214 -10.81 10.69 2.30
C LEU A 214 -12.04 11.55 1.96
N THR A 215 -12.69 11.29 0.83
CA THR A 215 -13.97 11.91 0.45
C THR A 215 -15.05 11.65 1.48
N PHE A 216 -15.13 10.43 2.01
CA PHE A 216 -16.06 10.10 3.09
C PHE A 216 -15.82 10.97 4.33
N TYR A 217 -14.57 11.14 4.78
CA TYR A 217 -14.27 11.97 5.95
C TYR A 217 -14.57 13.45 5.72
N HIS A 218 -14.20 14.00 4.56
CA HIS A 218 -14.50 15.41 4.22
C HIS A 218 -16.00 15.66 4.08
N SER A 219 -16.77 14.68 3.60
CA SER A 219 -18.23 14.79 3.49
C SER A 219 -18.95 14.62 4.84
N ASN A 220 -18.29 14.02 5.84
CA ASN A 220 -18.86 13.71 7.15
C ASN A 220 -17.93 14.17 8.29
N PRO A 221 -17.72 15.49 8.48
CA PRO A 221 -16.75 16.00 9.46
C PRO A 221 -17.08 15.61 10.91
N GLN A 222 -18.36 15.39 11.22
CA GLN A 222 -18.81 14.94 12.56
C GLN A 222 -18.34 13.51 12.90
N PHE A 223 -18.03 12.69 11.88
CA PHE A 223 -17.57 11.32 12.10
C PHE A 223 -16.27 11.28 12.92
N CYS A 224 -15.30 12.15 12.61
CA CYS A 224 -14.05 12.17 13.36
C CYS A 224 -14.22 12.60 14.81
N ILE A 225 -15.20 13.47 15.09
CA ILE A 225 -15.53 13.88 16.46
C ILE A 225 -16.12 12.70 17.23
N TYR A 226 -17.15 12.06 16.67
CA TYR A 226 -17.83 10.92 17.28
C TYR A 226 -16.89 9.76 17.61
N VAL A 227 -15.96 9.44 16.70
CA VAL A 227 -15.02 8.33 16.89
C VAL A 227 -13.96 8.63 17.97
N GLN A 228 -13.67 9.90 18.22
CA GLN A 228 -12.72 10.32 19.27
C GLN A 228 -13.36 10.47 20.65
N GLU A 229 -14.69 10.58 20.74
CA GLU A 229 -15.36 10.70 22.03
C GLU A 229 -15.13 9.43 22.87
N PRO A 230 -14.72 9.56 24.15
CA PRO A 230 -14.64 8.41 25.02
C PRO A 230 -16.02 7.77 25.12
N GLN A 231 -16.08 6.45 24.93
CA GLN A 231 -17.27 5.61 25.13
C GLN A 231 -17.69 5.58 26.62
N ASN A 232 -17.83 6.73 27.26
CA ASN A 232 -18.40 6.91 28.60
C ASN A 232 -19.92 6.90 28.47
N GLY A 233 -20.47 5.71 28.21
CA GLY A 233 -21.91 5.56 28.07
C GLY A 233 -22.33 4.25 27.45
N ARG A 234 -21.91 3.11 28.03
CA ARG A 234 -22.79 1.93 27.97
C ARG A 234 -24.11 2.37 28.58
N PHE A 235 -25.10 2.54 27.72
CA PHE A 235 -26.47 2.89 28.04
C PHE A 235 -26.97 2.05 29.24
N ASN A 236 -26.99 2.66 30.42
CA ASN A 236 -27.97 2.34 31.44
C ASN A 236 -29.33 2.80 30.91
N ILE A 237 -29.99 1.97 30.12
CA ILE A 237 -31.45 2.03 30.04
C ILE A 237 -31.94 1.28 31.27
N SER A 238 -31.92 1.98 32.40
CA SER A 238 -32.78 1.67 33.51
C SER A 238 -34.22 1.71 32.98
N ASN A 239 -34.87 0.56 32.94
CA ASN A 239 -36.32 0.44 32.90
C ASN A 239 -36.89 1.30 34.04
N SER A 240 -37.32 2.51 33.71
CA SER A 240 -38.20 3.30 34.55
C SER A 240 -39.20 4.01 33.67
N SER A 241 -40.48 3.74 33.95
CA SER A 241 -41.71 4.40 33.49
C SER A 241 -42.53 3.70 32.40
N SER A 242 -43.12 2.56 32.78
CA SER A 242 -44.58 2.41 32.74
C SER A 242 -45.29 3.63 33.36
N ILE A 243 -46.47 4.00 32.84
CA ILE A 243 -47.32 5.21 33.08
C ILE A 243 -47.22 6.10 31.80
N LEU A 244 -48.18 6.19 30.88
CA LEU A 244 -49.65 5.97 30.83
C LEU A 244 -50.06 5.38 29.47
#